data_AF-A0A166EJX4-F1
#
_entry.id   AF-A0A166EJX4-F1
#
_cell.length_a   1.000
_cell.length_b   1.000
_cell.length_c   1.000
_cell.angle_alpha   90.00
_cell.angle_beta   90.00
_cell.angle_gamma   90.00
#
_symmetry.space_group_name_H-M   'P 1'
#
loop_
_entity.id
_entity.type
_entity.pdbx_description
1 polymer ?
#
loop_
_entity_poly.entity_id
_entity_poly.type
_entity_poly.pdbx_seq_one_letter_code
_entity_poly.pdbx_strand_id
1 'polypeptide(L)'
;MTKGALSQDFIVPPFSVLSARAKEWQDRKRLWLDLGIDSGEGRKEDLLSGYASAMAKWSEINGKGTASGSWASKSIFDPVLTELCYAWFCPPEGKVLDPFAGGSVRGLVAASTGLAAIYDETEIN
;
A
#
# COMPACT_ATOMS: atom_id res chain seq x y z
N MET A 1 -19.72 16.09 -2.21
CA MET A 1 -20.30 14.74 -2.41
C MET A 1 -21.14 14.76 -3.66
N THR A 2 -20.89 13.81 -4.54
CA THR A 2 -21.60 13.67 -5.82
C THR A 2 -22.99 13.10 -5.57
N LYS A 3 -23.99 13.52 -6.34
CA LYS A 3 -25.30 12.87 -6.33
C LYS A 3 -25.15 11.51 -7.03
N GLY A 4 -25.15 10.40 -6.28
CA GLY A 4 -24.95 9.07 -6.85
C GLY A 4 -24.60 8.01 -5.81
N ALA A 5 -24.02 6.90 -6.27
CA ALA A 5 -23.52 5.85 -5.39
C ALA A 5 -22.25 6.33 -4.66
N LEU A 6 -22.11 6.02 -3.36
CA LEU A 6 -20.95 6.40 -2.55
C LEU A 6 -19.62 5.90 -3.13
N SER A 7 -19.63 4.79 -3.88
CA SER A 7 -18.43 4.29 -4.57
C SER A 7 -17.87 5.25 -5.61
N GLN A 8 -18.64 6.24 -6.08
CA GLN A 8 -18.12 7.28 -6.98
C GLN A 8 -17.19 8.25 -6.27
N ASP A 9 -17.49 8.58 -5.01
CA ASP A 9 -16.69 9.49 -4.19
C ASP A 9 -15.58 8.74 -3.43
N PHE A 10 -15.85 7.48 -3.05
CA PHE A 10 -15.01 6.74 -2.10
C PHE A 10 -14.36 5.46 -2.65
N ILE A 11 -14.60 5.11 -3.92
CA ILE A 11 -14.18 3.86 -4.60
C ILE A 11 -14.86 2.63 -3.99
N VAL A 12 -14.62 2.37 -2.71
CA VAL A 12 -15.37 1.45 -1.85
C VAL A 12 -16.02 2.30 -0.75
N PRO A 13 -17.33 2.18 -0.49
CA PRO A 13 -17.97 2.97 0.57
C PRO A 13 -17.30 2.76 1.94
N PRO A 14 -17.14 3.82 2.76
CA PRO A 14 -16.65 3.68 4.14
C PRO A 14 -17.50 2.68 4.94
N PHE A 15 -16.88 2.01 5.92
CA PHE A 15 -17.48 0.94 6.74
C PHE A 15 -17.83 -0.37 6.01
N SER A 16 -17.45 -0.50 4.74
CA SER A 16 -17.56 -1.79 4.03
C SER A 16 -16.58 -2.83 4.58
N VAL A 17 -16.91 -4.10 4.47
CA VAL A 17 -15.96 -5.20 4.69
C VAL A 17 -15.04 -5.31 3.48
N LEU A 18 -13.75 -5.01 3.67
CA LEU A 18 -12.77 -5.03 2.59
C LEU A 18 -12.32 -6.47 2.30
N SER A 19 -12.26 -6.83 1.01
CA SER A 19 -11.72 -8.10 0.55
C SER A 19 -10.64 -7.87 -0.49
N ALA A 20 -9.40 -8.15 -0.13
CA ALA A 20 -8.28 -8.10 -1.07
C ALA A 20 -8.41 -9.11 -2.22
N ARG A 21 -9.35 -10.07 -2.16
CA ARG A 21 -9.63 -11.04 -3.22
C ARG A 21 -10.68 -10.57 -4.22
N ALA A 22 -11.41 -9.50 -3.89
CA ALA A 22 -12.45 -8.96 -4.75
C ALA A 22 -11.85 -8.50 -6.09
N LYS A 23 -12.63 -8.63 -7.17
CA LYS A 23 -12.17 -8.25 -8.51
C LYS A 23 -11.79 -6.79 -8.57
N GLU A 24 -12.59 -5.92 -7.97
CA GLU A 24 -12.41 -4.48 -7.91
C GLU A 24 -11.09 -4.11 -7.22
N TRP A 25 -10.77 -4.80 -6.11
CA TRP A 25 -9.50 -4.62 -5.41
C TRP A 25 -8.32 -5.04 -6.27
N GLN A 26 -8.40 -6.22 -6.88
CA GLN A 26 -7.33 -6.74 -7.72
C GLN A 26 -7.11 -5.91 -8.99
N ASP A 27 -8.18 -5.37 -9.58
CA ASP A 27 -8.09 -4.48 -10.73
C ASP A 27 -7.45 -3.14 -10.35
N ARG A 28 -7.84 -2.53 -9.22
CA ARG A 28 -7.19 -1.30 -8.70
C ARG A 28 -5.73 -1.54 -8.34
N LYS A 29 -5.41 -2.69 -7.72
CA LYS A 29 -4.04 -3.06 -7.41
C LYS A 29 -3.18 -3.19 -8.68
N ARG A 30 -3.71 -3.77 -9.75
CA ARG A 30 -3.02 -3.85 -11.04
C ARG A 30 -2.71 -2.47 -11.61
N LEU A 31 -3.66 -1.53 -11.56
CA LEU A 31 -3.41 -0.15 -12.01
C LEU A 31 -2.24 0.50 -11.26
N TRP A 32 -2.19 0.33 -9.93
CA TRP A 32 -1.07 0.86 -9.13
C TRP A 32 0.27 0.20 -9.45
N LEU A 33 0.28 -1.09 -9.74
CA LEU A 33 1.49 -1.81 -10.15
C LEU A 33 1.94 -1.41 -11.56
N ASP A 34 0.99 -1.21 -12.50
CA ASP A 34 1.27 -0.78 -13.87
C ASP A 34 1.83 0.65 -13.93
N LEU A 35 1.49 1.50 -12.95
CA LEU A 35 2.11 2.82 -12.77
C LEU A 35 3.55 2.75 -12.24
N GLY A 36 4.07 1.55 -11.95
CA GLY A 36 5.46 1.34 -11.56
C GLY A 36 5.75 1.60 -10.09
N ILE A 37 4.76 1.50 -9.20
CA ILE A 37 5.01 1.57 -7.75
C ILE A 37 5.86 0.35 -7.33
N ASP A 38 7.19 0.53 -7.25
CA ASP A 38 8.08 -0.40 -6.56
C ASP A 38 8.14 -0.02 -5.07
N SER A 39 7.50 -0.85 -4.26
CA SER A 39 7.36 -0.62 -2.82
C SER A 39 8.49 -1.25 -2.00
N GLY A 40 9.31 -2.09 -2.62
CA GLY A 40 10.43 -2.80 -2.01
C GLY A 40 11.75 -2.06 -2.15
N GLU A 41 11.85 -1.18 -3.15
CA GLU A 41 13.00 -0.30 -3.35
C GLU A 41 13.13 0.74 -2.21
N GLY A 42 14.34 0.96 -1.71
CA GLY A 42 14.62 1.88 -0.59
C GLY A 42 14.42 1.29 0.83
N ARG A 43 13.81 0.11 0.97
CA ARG A 43 13.65 -0.56 2.28
C ARG A 43 14.88 -1.41 2.62
N LYS A 44 15.40 -1.26 3.84
CA LYS A 44 16.41 -2.18 4.39
C LYS A 44 15.83 -3.60 4.43
N GLU A 45 16.56 -4.56 3.87
CA GLU A 45 16.09 -5.92 3.58
C GLU A 45 15.82 -6.78 4.83
N ASP A 46 16.07 -6.28 6.04
CA ASP A 46 16.26 -7.11 7.23
C ASP A 46 15.20 -6.89 8.34
N LEU A 47 14.10 -6.18 8.06
CA LEU A 47 13.07 -5.90 9.08
C LEU A 47 12.27 -7.15 9.50
N LEU A 48 12.13 -8.13 8.61
CA LEU A 48 11.34 -9.35 8.84
C LEU A 48 12.15 -10.63 8.55
N SER A 49 13.48 -10.59 8.67
CA SER A 49 14.33 -11.75 8.35
C SER A 49 14.04 -12.99 9.20
N GLY A 50 13.67 -12.82 10.47
CA GLY A 50 13.20 -13.93 11.31
C GLY A 50 11.92 -14.59 10.78
N TYR A 51 10.98 -13.80 10.27
CA TYR A 51 9.76 -14.30 9.64
C TYR A 51 10.05 -14.96 8.29
N ALA A 52 10.88 -14.34 7.44
CA ALA A 52 11.31 -14.89 6.17
C ALA A 52 12.01 -16.25 6.35
N SER A 53 12.86 -16.36 7.38
CA SER A 53 13.55 -17.61 7.74
C SER A 53 12.59 -18.70 8.21
N ALA A 54 11.58 -18.35 9.02
CA ALA A 54 10.54 -19.28 9.44
C ALA A 54 9.69 -19.77 8.26
N MET A 55 9.35 -18.88 7.33
CA MET A 55 8.59 -19.21 6.12
C MET A 55 9.39 -20.11 5.16
N ALA A 56 10.68 -19.82 4.96
CA ALA A 56 11.56 -20.67 4.16
C ALA A 56 11.64 -22.09 4.74
N LYS A 57 11.83 -22.22 6.06
CA LYS A 57 11.85 -23.51 6.75
C LYS A 57 10.52 -24.26 6.65
N TRP A 58 9.39 -23.55 6.80
CA TRP A 58 8.07 -24.17 6.63
C TRP A 58 7.87 -24.68 5.20
N SER A 59 8.31 -23.92 4.20
CA SER A 59 8.21 -24.29 2.78
C SER A 59 9.02 -25.56 2.49
N GLU A 60 10.26 -25.61 2.99
CA GLU A 60 11.17 -26.76 2.87
C GLU A 60 10.54 -28.04 3.45
N ILE A 61 9.98 -27.97 4.67
CA ILE A 61 9.30 -29.11 5.32
C ILE A 61 8.10 -29.61 4.50
N ASN A 62 7.39 -28.71 3.81
CA ASN A 62 6.18 -29.05 3.04
C ASN A 62 6.43 -29.32 1.56
N GLY A 63 7.70 -29.45 1.13
CA GLY A 63 8.07 -29.80 -0.25
C GLY A 63 7.73 -28.71 -1.29
N LYS A 64 7.45 -27.49 -0.85
CA LYS A 64 7.33 -26.29 -1.70
C LYS A 64 8.69 -25.60 -1.64
N GLY A 65 9.39 -25.39 -2.76
CA GLY A 65 10.80 -24.92 -2.77
C GLY A 65 11.15 -23.69 -1.90
N THR A 66 12.44 -23.38 -1.80
CA THR A 66 13.04 -22.53 -0.75
C THR A 66 12.91 -21.00 -0.91
N ALA A 67 12.21 -20.48 -1.91
CA ALA A 67 12.21 -19.03 -2.14
C ALA A 67 11.08 -18.32 -1.37
N SER A 68 11.36 -17.96 -0.11
CA SER A 68 10.71 -16.80 0.50
C SER A 68 11.13 -15.58 -0.34
N GLY A 69 10.25 -15.06 -1.20
CA GLY A 69 10.58 -13.91 -2.04
C GLY A 69 10.99 -12.69 -1.19
N SER A 70 11.79 -11.76 -1.76
CA SER A 70 12.23 -10.51 -1.11
C SER A 70 11.09 -9.72 -0.45
N TRP A 71 9.86 -9.88 -0.96
CA TRP A 71 8.64 -9.30 -0.36
C TRP A 71 8.37 -9.77 1.08
N ALA A 72 8.82 -10.96 1.49
CA ALA A 72 8.56 -11.51 2.82
C ALA A 72 9.51 -10.97 3.90
N SER A 73 10.61 -10.31 3.50
CA SER A 73 11.51 -9.63 4.44
C SER A 73 11.22 -8.13 4.58
N LYS A 74 10.25 -7.59 3.82
CA LYS A 74 9.87 -6.17 3.80
C LYS A 74 8.40 -5.98 4.17
N SER A 75 8.11 -5.03 5.08
CA SER A 75 6.74 -4.61 5.37
C SER A 75 6.27 -3.58 4.33
N ILE A 76 5.62 -4.06 3.27
CA ILE A 76 5.08 -3.23 2.18
C ILE A 76 3.62 -2.89 2.48
N PHE A 77 3.27 -1.61 2.44
CA PHE A 77 1.89 -1.16 2.58
C PHE A 77 1.15 -1.32 1.24
N ASP A 78 -0.10 -1.79 1.27
CA ASP A 78 -0.88 -2.02 0.05
C ASP A 78 -1.38 -0.69 -0.55
N PRO A 79 -1.13 -0.41 -1.85
CA PRO A 79 -1.49 0.88 -2.45
C PRO A 79 -3.00 1.09 -2.56
N VAL A 80 -3.81 0.04 -2.72
CA VAL A 80 -5.28 0.16 -2.75
C VAL A 80 -5.79 0.53 -1.36
N LEU A 81 -5.24 -0.07 -0.31
CA LEU A 81 -5.58 0.31 1.05
C LEU A 81 -5.20 1.77 1.33
N THR A 82 -4.03 2.21 0.86
CA THR A 82 -3.61 3.62 0.96
C THR A 82 -4.60 4.56 0.29
N GLU A 83 -4.98 4.28 -0.96
CA GLU A 83 -5.92 5.08 -1.74
C GLU A 83 -7.28 5.20 -1.02
N LEU A 84 -7.80 4.09 -0.47
CA LEU A 84 -9.04 4.11 0.30
C LEU A 84 -8.91 4.95 1.58
N CYS A 85 -7.81 4.85 2.31
CA CYS A 85 -7.59 5.69 3.50
C CYS A 85 -7.65 7.18 3.16
N TYR A 86 -7.07 7.58 2.03
CA TYR A 86 -7.11 8.98 1.59
C TYR A 86 -8.49 9.40 1.15
N ALA A 87 -9.17 8.59 0.32
CA ALA A 87 -10.52 8.89 -0.12
C ALA A 87 -11.51 9.02 1.05
N TRP A 88 -11.32 8.23 2.12
CA TRP A 88 -12.25 8.20 3.24
C TRP A 88 -12.02 9.31 4.27
N PHE A 89 -10.75 9.66 4.51
CA PHE A 89 -10.38 10.47 5.68
C PHE A 89 -9.60 11.74 5.34
N CYS A 90 -9.14 11.90 4.10
CA CYS A 90 -8.46 13.12 3.68
C CYS A 90 -9.46 14.03 2.96
N PRO A 91 -9.62 15.31 3.38
CA PRO A 91 -10.39 16.26 2.61
C PRO A 91 -9.68 16.56 1.27
N PRO A 92 -10.41 17.09 0.27
CA PRO A 92 -9.79 17.63 -0.94
C PRO A 92 -8.67 18.62 -0.58
N GLU A 93 -7.55 18.56 -1.29
CA GLU A 93 -6.36 19.39 -1.05
C GLU A 93 -5.73 19.20 0.34
N GLY A 94 -6.09 18.12 1.05
CA GLY A 94 -5.48 17.76 2.32
C GLY A 94 -4.00 17.40 2.21
N LYS A 95 -3.33 17.37 3.37
CA LYS A 95 -1.94 16.95 3.50
C LYS A 95 -1.87 15.60 4.24
N VAL A 96 -1.00 14.70 3.78
CA VAL A 96 -0.75 13.40 4.38
C VAL A 96 0.61 13.41 5.06
N LEU A 97 0.62 13.27 6.39
CA LEU A 97 1.85 13.09 7.17
C LEU A 97 2.12 11.59 7.38
N ASP A 98 3.30 11.12 6.96
CA ASP A 98 3.79 9.77 7.23
C ASP A 98 5.10 9.85 8.04
N PRO A 99 5.03 9.93 9.38
CA PRO A 99 6.22 10.12 10.23
C PRO A 99 7.04 8.83 10.38
N PHE A 100 6.57 7.73 9.79
CA PHE A 100 7.24 6.43 9.78
C PHE A 100 7.42 5.95 8.33
N ALA A 101 7.82 6.91 7.49
CA ALA A 101 8.15 6.67 6.10
C ALA A 101 9.21 5.57 5.99
N GLY A 102 8.87 4.48 5.30
CA GLY A 102 9.81 3.40 5.02
C GLY A 102 9.93 3.07 3.55
N GLY A 103 8.93 3.41 2.73
CA GLY A 103 8.93 3.17 1.29
C GLY A 103 7.94 4.08 0.58
N SER A 104 7.94 4.03 -0.74
CA SER A 104 7.34 5.03 -1.64
C SER A 104 5.81 5.08 -1.70
N VAL A 105 5.12 3.98 -1.33
CA VAL A 105 3.68 3.76 -1.58
C VAL A 105 2.81 4.94 -1.16
N ARG A 106 2.93 5.39 0.10
CA ARG A 106 2.06 6.44 0.64
C ARG A 106 2.22 7.77 -0.10
N GLY A 107 3.42 8.06 -0.59
CA GLY A 107 3.70 9.31 -1.29
C GLY A 107 3.31 9.31 -2.73
N LEU A 108 3.62 8.22 -3.41
CA LEU A 108 3.20 8.06 -4.79
C LEU A 108 1.68 8.04 -4.90
N VAL A 109 0.98 7.34 -3.99
CA VAL A 109 -0.49 7.35 -3.97
C VAL A 109 -1.00 8.75 -3.64
N ALA A 110 -0.49 9.42 -2.60
CA ALA A 110 -0.94 10.77 -2.24
C ALA A 110 -0.80 11.74 -3.42
N ALA A 111 0.39 11.83 -4.02
CA ALA A 111 0.66 12.67 -5.17
C ALA A 111 -0.23 12.32 -6.38
N SER A 112 -0.43 11.03 -6.65
CA SER A 112 -1.28 10.56 -7.76
C SER A 112 -2.77 10.87 -7.54
N THR A 113 -3.21 10.99 -6.28
CA THR A 113 -4.58 11.37 -5.92
C THR A 113 -4.75 12.87 -5.66
N GLY A 114 -3.73 13.69 -5.94
CA GLY A 114 -3.80 15.16 -5.79
C GLY A 114 -3.63 15.66 -4.36
N LEU A 115 -3.00 14.90 -3.48
CA LEU A 115 -2.68 15.26 -2.10
C LEU A 115 -1.19 15.56 -1.94
N ALA A 116 -0.86 16.49 -1.05
CA ALA A 116 0.53 16.74 -0.66
C ALA A 116 0.96 15.74 0.42
N ALA A 117 2.16 15.19 0.31
CA ALA A 117 2.70 14.25 1.28
C ALA A 117 3.92 14.82 2.02
N ILE A 118 3.99 14.57 3.33
CA ILE A 118 5.01 15.06 4.24
C ILE A 118 5.67 13.85 4.91
N TYR A 119 7.00 13.77 4.79
CA TYR A 119 7.81 12.63 5.25
C TYR A 119 8.76 12.95 6.42
N ASP A 120 8.94 14.24 6.72
CA ASP A 120 9.72 14.82 7.82
C ASP A 120 9.16 16.24 8.07
N GLU A 121 9.56 16.94 9.13
CA GLU A 121 9.20 18.35 9.38
C GLU A 121 9.68 19.32 8.27
N THR A 122 10.32 18.81 7.23
CA THR A 122 10.67 19.54 6.02
C THR A 122 9.69 19.21 4.89
N GLU A 123 8.93 20.23 4.46
CA GLU A 123 8.17 20.18 3.21
C GLU A 123 9.16 19.94 2.04
N ILE A 124 8.94 18.87 1.28
CA ILE A 124 9.63 18.66 0.01
C ILE A 124 8.89 19.52 -1.02
N ASN A 125 9.48 20.67 -1.37
CA ASN A 125 9.03 21.57 -2.45
C ASN A 125 9.51 21.08 -3.82
#